data_AF-A0A6I6G5M0-F1
#
_entry.id   AF-A0A6I6G5M0-F1
#
_cell.length_a   1.000
_cell.length_b   1.000
_cell.length_c   1.000
_cell.angle_alpha   90.00
_cell.angle_beta   90.00
_cell.angle_gamma   90.00
#
_symmetry.space_group_name_H-M   'P 1'
#
loop_
_entity.id
_entity.type
_entity.pdbx_description
1 polymer ?
#
loop_
_entity_poly.entity_id
_entity_poly.type
_entity_poly.pdbx_seq_one_letter_code
_entity_poly.pdbx_strand_id
1 'polypeptide(L)'
;MLQFLWRRRISTLSSLLSQQYLDSRAVFMYLCNDLPSVAVITQLNGSDAFSMLKEVENWNIQRAWQHSHFDADTKELCFNITLIKLFDNRMIEIGPNYVELLYSPQHQAWAKQLVQQLAALQQPAAEMSIALAQPVTVLGFARRFQEN
;
A
#
# COMPACT_ATOMS: atom_id res chain seq x y z
N MET A 1 10.84 -33.37 -18.27
CA MET A 1 11.71 -32.19 -18.49
C MET A 1 10.96 -30.87 -18.72
N LEU A 2 9.65 -30.75 -18.43
CA LEU A 2 8.90 -29.48 -18.61
C LEU A 2 8.66 -28.67 -17.33
N GLN A 3 9.04 -29.17 -16.16
CA GLN A 3 8.69 -28.54 -14.86
C GLN A 3 9.54 -27.28 -14.52
N PHE A 4 10.54 -26.95 -15.34
CA PHE A 4 11.44 -25.82 -15.08
C PHE A 4 10.98 -24.49 -15.69
N LEU A 5 10.06 -24.52 -16.67
CA LEU A 5 9.59 -23.29 -17.33
C LEU A 5 8.57 -22.51 -16.50
N TRP A 6 7.99 -23.11 -15.46
CA TRP A 6 6.95 -22.53 -14.59
C TRP A 6 7.41 -22.35 -13.14
N ARG A 7 8.72 -22.24 -12.90
CA ARG A 7 9.20 -21.87 -11.56
C ARG A 7 8.96 -20.37 -11.36
N ARG A 8 8.06 -20.04 -10.43
CA ARG A 8 7.87 -18.66 -9.95
C ARG A 8 9.20 -18.11 -9.45
N ARG A 9 9.52 -16.88 -9.85
CA ARG A 9 10.80 -16.21 -9.55
C ARG A 9 11.00 -15.93 -8.05
N ILE A 10 9.91 -15.89 -7.28
CA ILE A 10 9.93 -15.80 -5.81
C ILE A 10 9.66 -17.20 -5.26
N SER A 11 10.73 -17.90 -4.87
CA SER A 11 10.65 -19.26 -4.30
C SER A 11 10.66 -19.30 -2.77
N THR A 12 10.96 -18.18 -2.11
CA THR A 12 11.23 -18.14 -0.67
C THR A 12 10.29 -17.16 0.02
N LEU A 13 9.44 -17.68 0.92
CA LEU A 13 8.45 -16.91 1.66
C LEU A 13 9.08 -15.78 2.50
N SER A 14 10.36 -15.93 2.86
CA SER A 14 11.11 -14.95 3.65
C SER A 14 11.25 -13.58 2.98
N SER A 15 11.16 -13.49 1.64
CA SER A 15 11.18 -12.20 0.95
C SER A 15 9.82 -11.50 0.92
N LEU A 16 8.72 -12.21 1.23
CA LEU A 16 7.37 -11.63 1.34
C LEU A 16 7.14 -10.95 2.69
N LEU A 17 7.95 -11.30 3.69
CA LEU A 17 7.81 -10.85 5.07
C LEU A 17 8.98 -9.92 5.40
N SER A 18 8.77 -8.60 5.30
CA SER A 18 9.76 -7.63 5.75
C SER A 18 9.49 -7.30 7.22
N GLN A 19 10.37 -7.78 8.09
CA GLN A 19 10.53 -7.48 9.53
C GLN A 19 9.32 -7.56 10.49
N GLN A 20 8.07 -7.58 10.03
CA GLN A 20 6.81 -7.78 10.76
C GLN A 20 5.55 -7.68 9.87
N TYR A 21 5.69 -7.25 8.61
CA TYR A 21 4.57 -7.01 7.69
C TYR A 21 4.81 -7.62 6.32
N LEU A 22 3.72 -7.72 5.54
CA LEU A 22 3.80 -8.10 4.14
C LEU A 22 4.37 -6.93 3.33
N ASP A 23 5.49 -7.16 2.64
CA ASP A 23 6.01 -6.19 1.68
C ASP A 23 5.07 -6.14 0.47
N SER A 24 4.34 -5.03 0.29
CA SER A 24 3.34 -4.91 -0.79
C SER A 24 3.90 -5.10 -2.18
N ARG A 25 5.14 -4.70 -2.45
CA ARG A 25 5.79 -4.88 -3.76
C ARG A 25 6.11 -6.35 -3.99
N ALA A 26 6.62 -7.04 -2.97
CA ALA A 26 6.86 -8.49 -3.04
C ALA A 26 5.54 -9.26 -3.22
N VAL A 27 4.48 -8.87 -2.51
CA VAL A 27 3.14 -9.45 -2.69
C VAL A 27 2.61 -9.20 -4.09
N PHE A 28 2.77 -7.98 -4.63
CA PHE A 28 2.39 -7.67 -6.01
C PHE A 28 3.12 -8.58 -6.99
N MET A 29 4.44 -8.69 -6.88
CA MET A 29 5.22 -9.57 -7.75
C MET A 29 4.79 -11.04 -7.63
N TYR A 30 4.41 -11.49 -6.44
CA TYR A 30 3.94 -12.86 -6.22
C TYR A 30 2.55 -13.13 -6.80
N LEU A 31 1.61 -12.18 -6.66
CA LEU A 31 0.22 -12.35 -7.09
C LEU A 31 -0.01 -11.99 -8.57
N CYS A 32 0.68 -10.96 -9.05
CA CYS A 32 0.54 -10.42 -10.41
C CYS A 32 1.58 -10.98 -11.39
N ASN A 33 2.65 -11.62 -10.89
CA ASN A 33 3.78 -12.12 -11.69
C ASN A 33 4.41 -11.02 -12.59
N ASP A 34 4.47 -9.80 -12.06
CA ASP A 34 4.94 -8.60 -12.77
C ASP A 34 5.59 -7.62 -11.78
N LEU A 35 6.39 -6.68 -12.28
CA LEU A 35 6.96 -5.59 -11.47
C LEU A 35 5.96 -4.43 -11.36
N PRO A 36 5.69 -3.90 -10.17
CA PRO A 36 4.76 -2.78 -10.02
C PRO A 36 5.40 -1.46 -10.46
N SER A 37 4.64 -0.66 -11.20
CA SER A 37 4.75 0.80 -11.11
C SER A 37 4.12 1.26 -9.80
N VAL A 38 4.69 2.30 -9.20
CA VAL A 38 4.30 2.77 -7.87
C VAL A 38 3.94 4.25 -7.90
N ALA A 39 2.81 4.61 -7.29
CA ALA A 39 2.45 5.99 -6.97
C ALA A 39 2.16 6.10 -5.47
N VAL A 40 2.72 7.12 -4.82
CA VAL A 40 2.55 7.33 -3.38
C VAL A 40 1.94 8.70 -3.15
N ILE A 41 0.95 8.77 -2.27
CA ILE A 41 0.41 10.01 -1.75
C ILE A 41 0.48 9.99 -0.22
N THR A 42 0.99 11.07 0.36
CA THR A 42 1.21 11.23 1.80
C THR A 42 0.38 12.38 2.35
N GLN A 43 0.42 12.59 3.66
CA GLN A 43 -0.23 13.71 4.37
C GLN A 43 -1.76 13.63 4.27
N LEU A 44 -2.31 12.45 4.47
CA LEU A 44 -3.74 12.19 4.50
C LEU A 44 -4.04 11.26 5.67
N ASN A 45 -5.29 11.22 6.13
CA ASN A 45 -5.70 10.25 7.13
C ASN A 45 -5.99 8.88 6.48
N GLY A 46 -5.29 7.83 6.91
CA GLY A 46 -5.44 6.48 6.36
C GLY A 46 -6.85 5.90 6.47
N SER A 47 -7.59 6.22 7.53
CA SER A 47 -8.98 5.76 7.73
C SER A 47 -9.94 6.44 6.75
N ASP A 48 -9.75 7.73 6.50
CA ASP A 48 -10.56 8.48 5.51
C ASP A 48 -10.26 7.97 4.10
N ALA A 49 -8.98 7.74 3.78
CA ALA A 49 -8.59 7.15 2.50
C ALA A 49 -9.13 5.73 2.34
N PHE A 50 -9.09 4.88 3.37
CA PHE A 50 -9.67 3.55 3.33
C PHE A 50 -11.17 3.60 3.05
N SER A 51 -11.88 4.51 3.70
CA SER A 51 -13.34 4.68 3.52
C SER A 51 -13.66 5.09 2.09
N MET A 52 -12.99 6.13 1.57
CA MET A 52 -13.16 6.58 0.18
C MET A 52 -12.82 5.48 -0.83
N LEU A 53 -11.69 4.79 -0.66
CA LEU A 53 -11.26 3.73 -1.57
C LEU A 53 -12.19 2.53 -1.56
N LYS A 54 -12.75 2.18 -0.40
CA LYS A 54 -13.75 1.12 -0.29
C LYS A 54 -15.01 1.48 -1.07
N GLU A 55 -15.41 2.74 -1.11
CA GLU A 55 -16.56 3.19 -1.90
C GLU A 55 -16.26 3.17 -3.41
N VAL A 56 -15.12 3.76 -3.81
CA VAL A 56 -14.74 3.92 -5.23
C VAL A 56 -14.38 2.59 -5.89
N GLU A 57 -13.68 1.71 -5.17
CA GLU A 57 -13.13 0.46 -5.72
C GLU A 57 -13.88 -0.79 -5.26
N ASN A 58 -15.01 -0.69 -4.54
CA ASN A 58 -15.70 -1.84 -3.93
C ASN A 58 -15.84 -3.05 -4.86
N TRP A 59 -16.26 -2.77 -6.11
CA TRP A 59 -16.53 -3.77 -7.14
C TRP A 59 -15.26 -4.39 -7.74
N ASN A 60 -14.12 -3.72 -7.57
CA ASN A 60 -12.82 -4.17 -8.03
C ASN A 60 -12.04 -4.95 -6.97
N ILE A 61 -12.47 -4.95 -5.71
CA ILE A 61 -11.74 -5.62 -4.61
C ILE A 61 -11.85 -7.14 -4.75
N GLN A 62 -10.70 -7.80 -4.94
CA GLN A 62 -10.58 -9.25 -4.90
C GLN A 62 -10.32 -9.77 -3.49
N ARG A 63 -9.47 -9.07 -2.73
CA ARG A 63 -9.05 -9.48 -1.39
C ARG A 63 -8.48 -8.29 -0.64
N ALA A 64 -8.65 -8.30 0.68
CA ALA A 64 -7.96 -7.36 1.58
C ALA A 64 -7.25 -8.15 2.68
N TRP A 65 -6.07 -7.68 3.08
CA TRP A 65 -5.31 -8.13 4.24
C TRP A 65 -5.08 -6.93 5.14
N GLN A 66 -5.19 -7.14 6.45
CA GLN A 66 -4.99 -6.08 7.42
C GLN A 66 -3.99 -6.55 8.46
N HIS A 67 -3.04 -5.68 8.77
CA HIS A 67 -2.22 -5.79 9.96
C HIS A 67 -2.86 -4.93 11.05
N SER A 68 -3.36 -5.59 12.09
CA SER A 68 -4.09 -4.94 13.17
C SER A 68 -3.45 -5.23 14.52
N HIS A 69 -3.57 -4.27 15.43
CA HIS A 69 -3.18 -4.38 16.83
C HIS A 69 -4.39 -4.09 17.71
N PHE A 70 -4.37 -4.63 18.91
CA PHE A 70 -5.40 -4.36 19.91
C PHE A 70 -4.91 -3.22 20.80
N ASP A 71 -5.68 -2.14 20.86
CA ASP A 71 -5.46 -1.05 21.80
C ASP A 71 -6.19 -1.37 23.11
N ALA A 72 -5.43 -1.47 24.21
CA ALA A 72 -5.97 -1.84 25.51
C ALA A 72 -6.75 -0.70 26.18
N ASP A 73 -6.45 0.54 25.85
CA ASP A 73 -7.08 1.73 26.44
C ASP A 73 -8.46 1.94 25.83
N THR A 74 -8.56 1.86 24.50
CA THR A 74 -9.82 1.97 23.77
C THR A 74 -10.60 0.65 23.71
N LYS A 75 -9.93 -0.48 23.95
CA LYS A 75 -10.45 -1.86 23.78
C LYS A 75 -10.91 -2.16 22.35
N GLU A 76 -10.26 -1.54 21.37
CA GLU A 76 -10.59 -1.68 19.96
C GLU A 76 -9.48 -2.35 19.16
N LEU A 77 -9.85 -2.95 18.03
CA LEU A 77 -8.91 -3.47 17.06
C LEU A 77 -8.57 -2.37 16.05
N CYS A 78 -7.36 -1.83 16.13
CA CYS A 78 -6.87 -0.77 15.26
C CYS A 78 -6.01 -1.36 14.14
N PHE A 79 -6.27 -1.00 12.88
CA PHE A 79 -5.40 -1.41 11.77
C PHE A 79 -4.26 -0.39 11.58
N ASN A 80 -3.05 -0.91 11.37
CA ASN A 80 -1.88 -0.09 11.06
C ASN A 80 -1.69 0.01 9.54
N ILE A 81 -1.80 -1.14 8.84
CA ILE A 81 -1.64 -1.22 7.39
C ILE A 81 -2.77 -2.09 6.81
N THR A 82 -3.40 -1.63 5.74
CA THR A 82 -4.33 -2.41 4.93
C THR A 82 -3.78 -2.58 3.52
N LEU A 83 -3.69 -3.82 3.04
CA LEU A 83 -3.28 -4.17 1.68
C LEU A 83 -4.49 -4.72 0.93
N ILE A 84 -4.82 -4.12 -0.21
CA ILE A 84 -5.98 -4.46 -1.04
C ILE A 84 -5.49 -4.95 -2.39
N LYS A 85 -5.93 -6.14 -2.79
CA LYS A 85 -5.80 -6.65 -4.16
C LYS A 85 -7.04 -6.30 -4.95
N LEU A 86 -6.85 -5.62 -6.08
CA LEU A 86 -7.91 -5.34 -7.05
C LEU A 86 -7.79 -6.27 -8.27
N PHE A 87 -8.77 -6.28 -9.17
CA PHE A 87 -8.63 -6.92 -10.49
C PHE A 87 -7.53 -6.27 -11.34
N ASP A 88 -7.08 -6.99 -12.38
CA ASP A 88 -6.18 -6.49 -13.42
C ASP A 88 -4.85 -5.93 -12.91
N ASN A 89 -4.13 -6.71 -12.09
CA ASN A 89 -2.79 -6.35 -11.62
C ASN A 89 -2.70 -4.94 -11.00
N ARG A 90 -3.71 -4.59 -10.21
CA ARG A 90 -3.73 -3.40 -9.34
C ARG A 90 -3.76 -3.82 -7.87
N MET A 91 -3.06 -3.08 -7.03
CA MET A 91 -3.06 -3.22 -5.58
C MET A 91 -2.95 -1.85 -4.93
N ILE A 92 -3.42 -1.77 -3.70
CA ILE A 92 -3.36 -0.56 -2.88
C ILE A 92 -2.86 -0.95 -1.50
N GLU A 93 -1.84 -0.26 -1.00
CA GLU A 93 -1.46 -0.28 0.41
C GLU A 93 -1.91 1.04 1.05
N ILE A 94 -2.51 0.95 2.22
CA ILE A 94 -3.00 2.08 3.00
C ILE A 94 -2.33 1.99 4.36
N GLY A 95 -1.50 2.98 4.65
CA GLY A 95 -0.91 3.18 5.97
C GLY A 95 -1.59 4.32 6.72
N PRO A 96 -1.08 4.69 7.92
CA PRO A 96 -1.73 5.70 8.76
C PRO A 96 -1.77 7.10 8.13
N ASN A 97 -0.72 7.46 7.37
CA ASN A 97 -0.55 8.79 6.79
C ASN A 97 -0.24 8.79 5.28
N TYR A 98 -0.44 7.64 4.63
CA TYR A 98 -0.13 7.48 3.20
C TYR A 98 -1.00 6.41 2.54
N VAL A 99 -1.08 6.51 1.21
CA VAL A 99 -1.55 5.46 0.32
C VAL A 99 -0.50 5.22 -0.74
N GLU A 100 -0.18 3.95 -0.98
CA GLU A 100 0.66 3.50 -2.08
C GLU A 100 -0.17 2.68 -3.08
N LEU A 101 -0.15 3.07 -4.34
CA LEU A 101 -0.77 2.36 -5.45
C LEU A 101 0.29 1.56 -6.18
N LEU A 102 0.05 0.26 -6.35
CA LEU A 102 0.92 -0.64 -7.11
C LEU A 102 0.15 -1.16 -8.33
N TYR A 103 0.70 -0.98 -9.52
CA TYR A 103 -0.02 -1.29 -10.76
C TYR A 103 0.90 -1.66 -11.92
N SER A 104 0.41 -2.48 -12.85
CA SER A 104 1.11 -2.70 -14.13
C SER A 104 1.01 -1.45 -15.03
N PRO A 105 2.00 -1.16 -15.90
CA PRO A 105 2.10 0.11 -16.65
C PRO A 105 0.84 0.55 -17.41
N GLN A 106 0.06 -0.40 -17.95
CA GLN A 106 -1.21 -0.13 -18.64
C GLN A 106 -2.28 0.54 -17.76
N HIS A 107 -2.16 0.51 -16.44
CA HIS A 107 -3.09 1.12 -15.50
C HIS A 107 -2.64 2.50 -14.98
N GLN A 108 -1.69 3.16 -15.65
CA GLN A 108 -1.24 4.50 -15.28
C GLN A 108 -2.39 5.54 -15.24
N ALA A 109 -3.35 5.46 -16.16
CA ALA A 109 -4.51 6.36 -16.17
C ALA A 109 -5.37 6.19 -14.91
N TRP A 110 -5.63 4.95 -14.49
CA TRP A 110 -6.31 4.62 -13.24
C TRP A 110 -5.56 5.19 -12.03
N ALA A 111 -4.25 4.96 -11.95
CA ALA A 111 -3.45 5.46 -10.84
C ALA A 111 -3.49 6.99 -10.74
N LYS A 112 -3.41 7.69 -11.89
CA LYS A 112 -3.51 9.16 -11.93
C LYS A 112 -4.87 9.66 -11.43
N GLN A 113 -5.96 9.03 -11.87
CA GLN A 113 -7.31 9.41 -11.43
C GLN A 113 -7.49 9.19 -9.92
N LEU A 114 -7.03 8.05 -9.40
CA LEU A 114 -7.17 7.73 -7.99
C LEU A 114 -6.31 8.65 -7.10
N VAL A 115 -5.09 8.98 -7.53
CA VAL A 115 -4.24 9.98 -6.85
C VAL A 115 -4.92 11.35 -6.81
N GLN A 116 -5.59 11.78 -7.89
CA GLN A 116 -6.33 13.05 -7.89
C GLN A 116 -7.50 13.05 -6.90
N GLN A 117 -8.21 11.93 -6.75
CA GLN A 117 -9.27 11.80 -5.76
C GLN A 117 -8.71 11.80 -4.33
N LEU A 118 -7.63 11.07 -4.09
CA LEU A 118 -6.93 11.03 -2.79
C LEU A 118 -6.34 12.40 -2.42
N ALA A 119 -5.94 13.21 -3.40
CA ALA A 119 -5.42 14.55 -3.15
C ALA A 119 -6.45 15.48 -2.49
N ALA A 120 -7.75 15.24 -2.68
CA ALA A 120 -8.80 15.99 -2.00
C ALA A 120 -8.84 15.74 -0.48
N LEU A 121 -8.23 14.64 -0.01
CA LEU A 121 -8.12 14.27 1.40
C LEU A 121 -6.79 14.73 2.02
N GLN A 122 -5.91 15.38 1.26
CA GLN A 122 -4.64 15.84 1.81
C GLN A 122 -4.87 16.97 2.81
N GLN A 123 -4.33 16.78 4.00
CA GLN A 123 -4.35 17.77 5.06
C GLN A 123 -3.11 18.65 4.97
N PRO A 124 -3.22 19.96 5.28
CA PRO A 124 -2.06 20.82 5.39
C PRO A 124 -1.14 20.30 6.51
N ALA A 125 0.18 20.31 6.26
CA ALA A 125 1.19 19.74 7.15
C ALA A 125 1.16 20.28 8.61
N ALA A 126 0.46 21.38 8.87
CA ALA A 126 0.31 21.99 10.19
C ALA A 126 -0.69 21.28 11.12
N GLU A 127 -1.59 20.43 10.60
CA GLU A 127 -2.63 19.74 11.37
C GLU A 127 -2.27 18.28 11.73
N MET A 128 -1.18 17.76 11.16
CA MET A 128 -0.68 16.45 11.55
C MET A 128 -0.01 16.55 12.92
N SER A 129 -0.65 15.97 13.93
CA SER A 129 -0.07 15.80 15.26
C SER A 129 1.31 15.15 15.15
N ILE A 130 2.30 15.79 15.77
CA ILE A 130 3.75 15.56 15.65
C ILE A 130 4.17 14.13 16.09
N ALA A 131 3.23 13.29 16.56
CA ALA A 131 3.50 11.95 17.05
C ALA A 131 3.81 10.89 15.97
N LEU A 132 3.59 11.15 14.67
CA LEU A 132 3.71 10.12 13.61
C LEU A 132 4.52 10.53 12.38
N ALA A 133 5.20 11.69 12.41
CA ALA A 133 5.91 12.22 11.25
C ALA A 133 7.37 11.73 11.21
N GLN A 134 7.60 10.54 10.66
CA GLN A 134 8.93 10.19 10.15
C GLN A 134 9.15 10.90 8.80
N PRO A 135 10.31 11.53 8.52
CA PRO A 135 10.56 12.23 7.26
C PRO A 135 10.97 11.26 6.14
N VAL A 136 10.25 11.27 5.02
CA VAL A 136 10.50 10.36 3.88
C VAL A 136 11.53 10.96 2.90
N THR A 137 12.77 10.44 2.83
CA THR A 137 13.83 10.93 1.90
C THR A 137 13.95 10.04 0.66
N VAL A 138 13.83 10.60 -0.57
CA VAL A 138 13.97 9.85 -1.84
C VAL A 138 15.46 9.60 -2.16
N LEU A 139 15.86 8.33 -2.33
CA LEU A 139 17.14 7.96 -2.93
C LEU A 139 16.87 6.94 -4.06
N GLY A 140 16.79 7.43 -5.31
CA GLY A 140 16.37 6.68 -6.51
C GLY A 140 14.86 6.80 -6.80
N PHE A 141 14.23 5.82 -7.47
CA PHE A 141 12.76 5.72 -7.59
C PHE A 141 12.08 5.28 -6.27
N ALA A 142 12.69 5.53 -5.10
CA ALA A 142 12.13 5.15 -3.81
C ALA A 142 12.57 6.09 -2.69
N ARG A 143 11.67 6.25 -1.72
CA ARG A 143 11.67 7.15 -0.56
C ARG A 143 11.87 6.32 0.71
N ARG A 144 12.89 6.62 1.53
CA ARG A 144 13.20 5.98 2.82
C ARG A 144 13.39 7.02 3.93
N PHE A 145 12.91 6.68 5.12
CA PHE A 145 12.98 7.50 6.31
C PHE A 145 14.39 7.45 6.95
N GLN A 146 14.96 8.59 7.34
CA GLN A 146 16.17 8.66 8.18
C GLN A 146 15.76 8.89 9.64
N GLU A 147 16.14 7.97 10.52
CA GLU A 147 16.03 8.11 11.98
C GLU A 147 17.18 9.00 12.50
N ASN A 148 16.84 9.96 13.36
CA ASN A 148 17.72 10.55 14.37
C ASN A 148 17.05 10.36 15.73
#